data_AF-A0A937Q4S8-F1
#
_entry.id   AF-A0A937Q4S8-F1
#
_cell.length_a   1.000
_cell.length_b   1.000
_cell.length_c   1.000
_cell.angle_alpha   90.00
_cell.angle_beta   90.00
_cell.angle_gamma   90.00
#
_symmetry.space_group_name_H-M   'P 1'
#
loop_
_entity.id
_entity.type
_entity.pdbx_description
1 polymer ?
#
loop_
_entity_poly.entity_id
_entity_poly.type
_entity_poly.pdbx_seq_one_letter_code
_entity_poly.pdbx_strand_id
1 'polypeptide(L)'
;MKRSKQPAKRLLNMSRRKAQPQQVTLYLSQEIPMAEENRTGEICYLCGKNIKEGSSSSDHVPPKAFYPKDIRGGLNLQTAPSHKKCNEAYRQDEEYFQHCLFPEVLNQQPAITVHLKNDFLRRAQKPQTPAMIRNILKGTSDITAGGVHLPPGKYVITVDEYRIERVALKIVRGLFYLENGSFLPLESAKDIRFCLGENDVPELYRILWPAVELRGPYPKVFSYKYFNTRKHFGRDECPELDGLHMYSLLFWEAVMFCITFEYVP
;
A
#
# COMPACT_ATOMS: atom_id res chain seq x y z
N MET A 1 -42.93 -16.92 -62.59
CA MET A 1 -41.50 -17.27 -62.78
C MET A 1 -40.64 -16.07 -62.43
N LYS A 2 -39.81 -16.24 -61.40
CA LYS A 2 -39.07 -15.19 -60.68
C LYS A 2 -37.87 -14.71 -61.51
N ARG A 3 -37.74 -13.39 -61.74
CA ARG A 3 -36.51 -12.77 -62.23
C ARG A 3 -35.70 -12.26 -61.02
N SER A 4 -34.65 -13.00 -60.67
CA SER A 4 -33.63 -12.55 -59.72
C SER A 4 -32.62 -11.65 -60.43
N LYS A 5 -32.52 -10.39 -60.02
CA LYS A 5 -31.35 -9.54 -60.31
C LYS A 5 -30.69 -9.20 -58.97
N GLN A 6 -29.51 -9.76 -58.76
CA GLN A 6 -28.62 -9.42 -57.65
C GLN A 6 -28.17 -7.95 -57.79
N PRO A 7 -28.10 -7.17 -56.71
CA PRO A 7 -27.45 -5.87 -56.73
C PRO A 7 -25.93 -6.01 -56.55
N ALA A 8 -25.23 -5.17 -57.30
CA ALA A 8 -23.78 -5.08 -57.39
C ALA A 8 -23.14 -4.70 -56.05
N LYS A 9 -22.01 -5.36 -55.76
CA LYS A 9 -21.11 -5.08 -54.63
C LYS A 9 -20.52 -3.67 -54.79
N ARG A 10 -20.86 -2.78 -53.86
CA ARG A 10 -20.19 -1.48 -53.67
C ARG A 10 -19.05 -1.67 -52.67
N LEU A 11 -17.83 -1.79 -53.18
CA LEU A 11 -16.60 -1.77 -52.40
C LEU A 11 -16.41 -0.36 -51.82
N LEU A 12 -16.60 -0.20 -50.52
CA LEU A 12 -16.14 0.97 -49.78
C LEU A 12 -14.72 0.70 -49.28
N ASN A 13 -13.77 1.42 -49.86
CA ASN A 13 -12.38 1.54 -49.42
C ASN A 13 -12.34 2.10 -47.99
N MET A 14 -12.03 1.26 -47.00
CA MET A 14 -11.57 1.73 -45.70
C MET A 14 -10.05 1.86 -45.73
N SER A 15 -9.59 3.10 -45.79
CA SER A 15 -8.20 3.51 -45.67
C SER A 15 -7.59 2.94 -44.39
N ARG A 16 -6.59 2.07 -44.54
CA ARG A 16 -5.72 1.61 -43.46
C ARG A 16 -4.79 2.76 -43.09
N ARG A 17 -5.14 3.53 -42.04
CA ARG A 17 -4.18 4.40 -41.37
C ARG A 17 -3.15 3.51 -40.65
N LYS A 18 -1.93 3.44 -41.19
CA LYS A 18 -0.77 2.89 -40.48
C LYS A 18 -0.49 3.79 -39.28
N ALA A 19 -0.68 3.27 -38.07
CA ALA A 19 -0.20 3.92 -36.86
C ALA A 19 1.33 3.94 -36.90
N GLN A 20 1.91 5.14 -36.91
CA GLN A 20 3.35 5.33 -36.73
C GLN A 20 3.71 5.03 -35.27
N PRO A 21 4.78 4.26 -35.00
CA PRO A 21 5.26 4.06 -33.64
C PRO A 21 5.84 5.38 -33.12
N GLN A 22 5.23 5.91 -32.07
CA GLN A 22 5.78 7.05 -31.34
C GLN A 22 7.08 6.63 -30.67
N GLN A 23 8.16 7.32 -31.04
CA GLN A 23 9.47 7.18 -30.44
C GLN A 23 9.39 7.59 -28.98
N VAL A 24 9.69 6.65 -28.08
CA VAL A 24 9.85 6.92 -26.65
C VAL A 24 11.23 7.54 -26.47
N THR A 25 11.27 8.85 -26.28
CA THR A 25 12.48 9.59 -25.94
C THR A 25 12.91 9.18 -24.54
N LEU A 26 14.03 8.45 -24.44
CA LEU A 26 14.72 8.15 -23.19
C LEU A 26 15.29 9.46 -22.62
N TYR A 27 14.65 9.99 -21.57
CA TYR A 27 15.24 11.08 -20.79
C TYR A 27 16.39 10.53 -19.96
N LEU A 28 17.56 11.16 -20.17
CA LEU A 28 18.78 10.91 -19.42
C LEU A 28 18.55 11.09 -17.91
N SER A 29 19.24 10.21 -17.17
CA SER A 29 19.50 10.22 -15.75
C SER A 29 19.60 11.61 -15.14
N GLN A 30 18.56 12.03 -14.43
CA GLN A 30 18.69 12.99 -13.34
C GLN A 30 19.20 12.23 -12.12
N GLU A 31 20.26 12.74 -11.52
CA GLU A 31 20.88 12.23 -10.30
C GLU A 31 19.81 12.10 -9.21
N ILE A 32 19.70 10.91 -8.62
CA ILE A 32 18.79 10.65 -7.50
C ILE A 32 19.31 11.46 -6.32
N PRO A 33 18.57 12.45 -5.78
CA PRO A 33 18.99 13.11 -4.57
C PRO A 33 19.06 12.07 -3.46
N MET A 34 20.23 11.93 -2.86
CA MET A 34 20.37 11.23 -1.59
C MET A 34 19.35 11.84 -0.63
N ALA A 35 18.61 10.98 0.09
CA ALA A 35 17.55 11.40 1.02
C ALA A 35 18.08 12.55 1.90
N GLU A 36 17.59 13.77 1.64
CA GLU A 36 17.96 14.93 2.44
C GLU A 36 17.65 14.61 3.90
N GLU A 37 18.63 14.81 4.78
CA GLU A 37 18.37 14.76 6.21
C GLU A 37 17.33 15.85 6.52
N ASN A 38 16.23 15.43 7.14
CA ASN A 38 15.12 16.32 7.49
C ASN A 38 15.57 17.54 8.29
N ARG A 39 15.00 18.70 7.99
CA ARG A 39 15.41 19.99 8.53
C ARG A 39 15.02 20.09 10.01
N THR A 40 15.91 20.65 10.82
CA THR A 40 15.61 20.99 12.22
C THR A 40 14.40 21.91 12.29
N GLY A 41 13.48 21.63 13.23
CA GLY A 41 12.22 22.38 13.37
C GLY A 41 11.02 21.78 12.65
N GLU A 42 11.19 20.72 11.85
CA GLU A 42 10.05 19.98 11.28
C GLU A 42 9.27 19.20 12.35
N ILE A 43 7.98 18.98 12.11
CA ILE A 43 7.12 18.18 12.97
C ILE A 43 7.35 16.69 12.65
N CYS A 44 7.60 15.88 13.67
CA CYS A 44 7.64 14.43 13.52
C CYS A 44 6.23 13.90 13.19
N TYR A 45 6.05 13.35 11.99
CA TYR A 45 4.73 12.86 11.55
C TYR A 45 4.17 11.74 12.45
N LEU A 46 5.05 11.04 13.18
CA LEU A 46 4.68 9.93 14.07
C LEU A 46 4.19 10.37 15.45
N CYS A 47 4.64 11.52 15.98
CA CYS A 47 4.31 11.94 17.35
C CYS A 47 3.84 13.39 17.49
N GLY A 48 3.88 14.18 16.42
CA GLY A 48 3.37 15.56 16.39
C GLY A 48 4.28 16.58 17.08
N LYS A 49 5.45 16.15 17.58
CA LYS A 49 6.42 17.03 18.26
C LYS A 49 7.51 17.48 17.30
N ASN A 50 8.03 18.68 17.52
CA ASN A 50 9.15 19.22 16.75
C ASN A 50 10.40 18.33 16.88
N ILE A 51 11.14 18.20 15.79
CA ILE A 51 12.39 17.45 15.70
C ILE A 51 13.54 18.38 16.11
N LYS A 52 14.27 17.95 17.14
CA LYS A 52 15.49 18.62 17.60
C LYS A 52 16.69 18.17 16.77
N GLU A 53 17.73 18.99 16.72
CA GLU A 53 19.00 18.65 16.06
C GLU A 53 19.56 17.31 16.55
N GLY A 54 20.14 16.53 15.63
CA GLY A 54 20.71 15.20 15.90
C GLY A 54 19.67 14.08 16.13
N SER A 55 18.38 14.41 16.28
CA SER A 55 17.30 13.45 16.56
C SER A 55 16.44 13.08 15.35
N SER A 56 16.70 13.66 14.17
CA SER A 56 15.94 13.45 12.93
C SER A 56 16.21 12.11 12.25
N SER A 57 15.20 11.57 11.56
CA SER A 57 15.28 10.39 10.70
C SER A 57 14.35 10.58 9.51
N SER A 58 14.83 10.23 8.31
CA SER A 58 14.03 10.20 7.08
C SER A 58 13.37 8.82 6.93
N ASP A 59 12.11 8.75 7.32
CA ASP A 59 11.36 7.50 7.37
C ASP A 59 10.62 7.28 6.05
N HIS A 60 10.78 6.10 5.45
CA HIS A 60 10.16 5.82 4.15
C HIS A 60 8.67 5.49 4.34
N VAL A 61 7.82 6.08 3.50
CA VAL A 61 6.37 5.87 3.53
C VAL A 61 5.90 5.35 2.17
N PRO A 62 5.52 4.06 2.06
CA PRO A 62 5.62 3.00 3.07
C PRO A 62 7.08 2.56 3.28
N PRO A 63 7.35 1.70 4.29
CA PRO A 63 8.70 1.24 4.60
C PRO A 63 9.44 0.69 3.39
N LYS A 64 10.69 1.11 3.20
CA LYS A 64 11.58 0.63 2.11
C LYS A 64 11.76 -0.89 2.10
N ALA A 65 11.58 -1.52 3.26
CA ALA A 65 11.63 -2.96 3.41
C ALA A 65 10.53 -3.69 2.62
N PHE A 66 9.42 -3.05 2.26
CA PHE A 66 8.33 -3.69 1.54
C PHE A 66 8.63 -3.89 0.06
N TYR A 67 9.60 -3.13 -0.47
CA TYR A 67 10.05 -3.23 -1.84
C TYR A 67 11.22 -4.23 -1.94
N PRO A 68 11.07 -5.34 -2.68
CA PRO A 68 12.16 -6.29 -2.96
C PRO A 68 13.44 -5.59 -3.44
N LYS A 69 14.59 -6.10 -3.00
CA LYS A 69 15.89 -5.46 -3.21
C LYS A 69 16.26 -5.30 -4.69
N ASP A 70 15.84 -6.24 -5.53
CA ASP A 70 16.10 -6.30 -6.96
C ASP A 70 15.28 -5.29 -7.77
N ILE A 71 14.15 -4.80 -7.24
CA ILE A 71 13.33 -3.78 -7.93
C ILE A 71 13.47 -2.38 -7.33
N ARG A 72 13.78 -2.26 -6.04
CA ARG A 72 13.71 -0.97 -5.32
C ARG A 72 14.77 0.07 -5.71
N GLY A 73 15.83 -0.35 -6.40
CA GLY A 73 16.98 0.52 -6.71
C GLY A 73 16.64 1.69 -7.62
N GLY A 74 15.63 1.55 -8.49
CA GLY A 74 15.18 2.60 -9.41
C GLY A 74 13.92 3.34 -8.97
N LEU A 75 13.45 3.13 -7.74
CA LEU A 75 12.21 3.73 -7.25
C LEU A 75 12.51 5.02 -6.47
N ASN A 76 11.74 6.08 -6.77
CA ASN A 76 11.73 7.29 -5.96
C ASN A 76 10.76 7.08 -4.77
N LEU A 77 11.27 6.52 -3.69
CA LEU A 77 10.50 6.26 -2.47
C LEU A 77 10.47 7.51 -1.60
N GLN A 78 9.26 8.00 -1.32
CA GLN A 78 9.07 9.19 -0.49
C GLN A 78 9.42 8.94 0.97
N THR A 79 9.92 9.98 1.64
CA THR A 79 10.25 9.95 3.06
C THR A 79 9.56 11.08 3.82
N ALA A 80 9.19 10.83 5.06
CA ALA A 80 8.63 11.82 5.98
C ALA A 80 9.54 12.04 7.21
N PRO A 81 9.52 13.25 7.80
CA PRO A 81 10.31 13.59 8.98
C PRO A 81 9.82 12.92 10.25
N SER A 82 10.73 12.24 10.94
CA SER A 82 10.45 11.59 12.21
C SER A 82 11.61 11.72 13.19
N HIS A 83 11.34 11.55 14.49
CA HIS A 83 12.41 11.27 15.44
C HIS A 83 12.97 9.86 15.19
N LYS A 84 14.29 9.69 15.30
CA LYS A 84 14.96 8.36 15.25
C LYS A 84 14.28 7.35 16.16
N LYS A 85 13.97 7.73 17.41
CA LYS A 85 13.30 6.86 18.39
C LYS A 85 11.88 6.48 17.95
N CYS A 86 11.12 7.43 17.39
CA CYS A 86 9.76 7.17 16.92
C CYS A 86 9.77 6.20 15.74
N ASN A 87 10.66 6.39 14.77
CA ASN A 87 10.82 5.50 13.61
C ASN A 87 11.26 4.09 14.06
N GLU A 88 12.32 4.00 14.86
CA GLU A 88 12.89 2.74 15.34
C GLU A 88 11.88 1.91 16.14
N ALA A 89 10.94 2.55 16.83
CA ALA A 89 9.88 1.87 17.58
C ALA A 89 8.92 1.04 16.71
N TYR A 90 8.94 1.19 15.38
CA TYR A 90 8.15 0.39 14.43
C TYR A 90 8.96 -0.70 13.75
N ARG A 91 10.31 -0.72 13.89
CA ARG A 91 11.18 -1.62 13.12
C ARG A 91 10.78 -3.09 13.21
N GLN A 92 10.51 -3.56 14.43
CA GLN A 92 10.12 -4.97 14.64
C GLN A 92 8.72 -5.26 14.10
N ASP A 93 7.82 -4.29 14.10
CA ASP A 93 6.44 -4.45 13.63
C ASP A 93 6.38 -4.45 12.11
N GLU A 94 7.19 -3.63 11.44
CA GLU A 94 7.31 -3.65 9.99
C GLU A 94 7.91 -4.97 9.49
N GLU A 95 8.91 -5.49 10.18
CA GLU A 95 9.48 -6.80 9.89
C GLU A 95 8.42 -7.89 10.12
N TYR A 96 7.68 -7.83 11.24
CA TYR A 96 6.58 -8.75 11.51
C TYR A 96 5.47 -8.69 10.46
N PHE A 97 5.01 -7.49 10.09
CA PHE A 97 4.00 -7.25 9.06
C PHE A 97 4.38 -7.95 7.76
N GLN A 98 5.61 -7.77 7.29
CA GLN A 98 6.09 -8.42 6.07
C GLN A 98 6.13 -9.94 6.20
N HIS A 99 6.70 -10.48 7.28
CA HIS A 99 6.84 -11.93 7.44
C HIS A 99 5.51 -12.64 7.69
N CYS A 100 4.59 -12.00 8.38
CA CYS A 100 3.30 -12.55 8.76
C CYS A 100 2.30 -12.56 7.59
N LEU A 101 2.33 -11.53 6.73
CA LEU A 101 1.43 -11.44 5.58
C LEU A 101 1.99 -12.12 4.32
N PHE A 102 3.30 -12.42 4.27
CA PHE A 102 3.91 -13.08 3.12
C PHE A 102 3.26 -14.43 2.74
N PRO A 103 2.86 -15.32 3.66
CA PRO A 103 2.12 -16.54 3.32
C PRO A 103 0.85 -16.27 2.51
N GLU A 104 0.14 -15.17 2.78
CA GLU A 104 -1.06 -14.82 2.03
C GLU A 104 -0.73 -14.37 0.60
N VAL A 105 0.36 -13.60 0.43
CA VAL A 105 0.89 -13.29 -0.91
C VAL A 105 1.26 -14.57 -1.66
N LEU A 106 1.84 -15.57 -0.98
CA LEU A 106 2.15 -16.86 -1.58
C LEU A 106 0.89 -17.64 -2.02
N ASN A 107 -0.20 -17.55 -1.26
CA ASN A 107 -1.46 -18.21 -1.58
C ASN A 107 -2.08 -17.61 -2.85
N GLN A 108 -2.06 -16.29 -2.97
CA GLN A 108 -2.68 -15.57 -4.10
C GLN A 108 -1.81 -15.55 -5.36
N GLN A 109 -0.48 -15.72 -5.23
CA GLN A 109 0.48 -15.77 -6.33
C GLN A 109 0.43 -14.58 -7.32
N PRO A 110 0.37 -13.31 -6.87
CA PRO A 110 0.48 -12.17 -7.76
C PRO A 110 1.84 -12.12 -8.48
N ALA A 111 1.94 -11.31 -9.54
CA ALA A 111 3.14 -11.22 -10.36
C ALA A 111 4.41 -10.83 -9.57
N ILE A 112 4.26 -10.04 -8.50
CA ILE A 112 5.36 -9.61 -7.62
C ILE A 112 5.97 -10.75 -6.77
N THR A 113 5.29 -11.90 -6.65
CA THR A 113 5.64 -13.01 -5.75
C THR A 113 7.07 -13.52 -5.95
N VAL A 114 7.56 -13.60 -7.19
CA VAL A 114 8.91 -14.09 -7.48
C VAL A 114 9.99 -13.21 -6.84
N HIS A 115 9.82 -11.89 -6.89
CA HIS A 115 10.74 -10.92 -6.30
C HIS A 115 10.69 -10.97 -4.77
N LEU A 116 9.48 -11.09 -4.21
CA LEU A 116 9.29 -11.22 -2.76
C LEU A 116 9.89 -12.51 -2.20
N LYS A 117 9.72 -13.64 -2.89
CA LYS A 117 10.36 -14.93 -2.51
C LYS A 117 11.87 -14.79 -2.41
N ASN A 118 12.50 -14.19 -3.42
CA ASN A 118 13.95 -13.99 -3.43
C ASN A 118 14.41 -13.09 -2.28
N ASP A 119 13.71 -11.97 -2.04
CA ASP A 119 14.07 -11.07 -0.94
C ASP A 119 13.80 -11.69 0.45
N PHE A 120 12.73 -12.48 0.59
CA PHE A 120 12.41 -13.22 1.80
C PHE A 120 13.50 -14.25 2.13
N LEU A 121 13.88 -15.09 1.15
CA LEU A 121 14.95 -16.09 1.32
C LEU A 121 16.28 -15.43 1.71
N ARG A 122 16.62 -14.31 1.07
CA ARG A 122 17.81 -13.52 1.41
C ARG A 122 17.75 -12.98 2.86
N ARG A 123 16.57 -12.59 3.36
CA ARG A 123 16.39 -12.09 4.73
C ARG A 123 16.35 -13.20 5.77
N ALA A 124 15.85 -14.38 5.42
CA ALA A 124 15.83 -15.55 6.29
C ALA A 124 17.23 -15.96 6.75
N GLN A 125 18.28 -15.60 6.00
CA GLN A 125 19.69 -15.80 6.35
C GLN A 125 20.20 -14.85 7.46
N LYS A 126 19.44 -13.81 7.85
CA LYS A 126 19.86 -12.89 8.92
C LYS A 126 19.59 -13.49 10.31
N PRO A 127 20.42 -13.21 11.33
CA PRO A 127 20.31 -13.84 12.66
C PRO A 127 18.94 -13.67 13.36
N GLN A 128 18.28 -12.53 13.19
CA GLN A 128 17.02 -12.22 13.86
C GLN A 128 15.79 -12.87 13.21
N THR A 129 15.84 -13.14 11.91
CA THR A 129 14.68 -13.60 11.13
C THR A 129 14.18 -14.99 11.54
N PRO A 130 15.05 -15.99 11.81
CA PRO A 130 14.61 -17.31 12.27
C PRO A 130 13.87 -17.28 13.61
N ALA A 131 14.19 -16.36 14.51
CA ALA A 131 13.46 -16.22 15.77
C ALA A 131 12.03 -15.71 15.52
N MET A 132 11.88 -14.72 14.64
CA MET A 132 10.58 -14.17 14.26
C MET A 132 9.71 -15.20 13.52
N ILE A 133 10.27 -15.90 12.52
CA ILE A 133 9.54 -16.95 11.79
C ILE A 133 9.09 -18.05 12.75
N ARG A 134 9.95 -18.50 13.67
CA ARG A 134 9.55 -19.47 14.70
C ARG A 134 8.41 -18.97 15.57
N ASN A 135 8.40 -17.69 15.94
CA ASN A 135 7.31 -17.13 16.73
C ASN A 135 5.99 -17.04 15.95
N ILE A 136 6.02 -16.72 14.65
CA ILE A 136 4.84 -16.78 13.78
C ILE A 136 4.32 -18.23 13.70
N LEU A 137 5.22 -19.20 13.47
CA LEU A 137 4.86 -20.61 13.35
C LEU A 137 4.33 -21.25 14.63
N LYS A 138 4.63 -20.68 15.81
CA LYS A 138 4.02 -21.12 17.08
C LYS A 138 2.51 -20.84 17.11
N GLY A 139 2.05 -19.84 16.36
CA GLY A 139 0.62 -19.52 16.20
C GLY A 139 -0.07 -20.37 15.14
N THR A 140 0.63 -21.32 14.52
CA THR A 140 0.10 -22.18 13.47
C THR A 140 -0.61 -23.39 14.06
N SER A 141 -1.83 -23.66 13.59
CA SER A 141 -2.62 -24.84 13.97
C SER A 141 -3.29 -25.45 12.74
N ASP A 142 -3.53 -26.75 12.78
CA ASP A 142 -4.43 -27.46 11.87
C ASP A 142 -5.89 -27.44 12.38
N ILE A 143 -6.17 -26.74 13.49
CA ILE A 143 -7.51 -26.58 14.07
C ILE A 143 -7.85 -25.08 14.09
N THR A 144 -9.00 -24.72 13.53
CA THR A 144 -9.50 -23.35 13.57
C THR A 144 -9.90 -22.93 14.98
N ALA A 145 -10.07 -21.62 15.23
CA ALA A 145 -10.58 -21.12 16.51
C ALA A 145 -11.94 -21.70 16.90
N GLY A 146 -12.77 -22.11 15.92
CA GLY A 146 -14.05 -22.78 16.14
C GLY A 146 -13.97 -24.29 16.36
N GLY A 147 -12.77 -24.88 16.45
CA GLY A 147 -12.57 -26.31 16.68
C GLY A 147 -12.65 -27.19 15.42
N VAL A 148 -12.72 -26.59 14.22
CA VAL A 148 -12.73 -27.34 12.95
C VAL A 148 -11.33 -27.81 12.58
N HIS A 149 -11.14 -29.11 12.41
CA HIS A 149 -9.91 -29.69 11.85
C HIS A 149 -9.80 -29.39 10.35
N LEU A 150 -8.64 -28.89 9.95
CA LEU A 150 -8.32 -28.57 8.57
C LEU A 150 -7.81 -29.81 7.82
N PRO A 151 -8.02 -29.89 6.49
CA PRO A 151 -7.46 -30.96 5.67
C PRO A 151 -5.93 -31.03 5.75
N PRO A 152 -5.31 -32.19 5.49
CA PRO A 152 -3.85 -32.32 5.48
C PRO A 152 -3.16 -31.26 4.63
N GLY A 153 -2.14 -30.61 5.19
CA GLY A 153 -1.39 -29.55 4.53
C GLY A 153 -2.06 -28.16 4.54
N LYS A 154 -3.19 -28.00 5.23
CA LYS A 154 -3.82 -26.71 5.50
C LYS A 154 -3.61 -26.31 6.96
N TYR A 155 -3.34 -25.04 7.18
CA TYR A 155 -3.08 -24.49 8.50
C TYR A 155 -3.75 -23.13 8.63
N VAL A 156 -4.18 -22.80 9.84
CA VAL A 156 -4.48 -21.44 10.27
C VAL A 156 -3.26 -20.87 10.97
N ILE A 157 -2.93 -19.62 10.69
CA ILE A 157 -1.88 -18.89 11.40
C ILE A 157 -2.58 -17.81 12.22
N THR A 158 -2.41 -17.86 13.53
CA THR A 158 -2.86 -16.78 14.41
C THR A 158 -1.85 -15.64 14.31
N VAL A 159 -2.35 -14.44 13.99
CA VAL A 159 -1.52 -13.25 13.77
C VAL A 159 -1.74 -12.24 14.89
N ASP A 160 -0.71 -11.44 15.18
CA ASP A 160 -0.80 -10.29 16.06
C ASP A 160 -1.35 -9.11 15.26
N GLU A 161 -2.67 -8.99 15.26
CA GLU A 161 -3.41 -7.97 14.52
C GLU A 161 -2.97 -6.55 14.92
N TYR A 162 -2.72 -6.32 16.20
CA TYR A 162 -2.28 -5.02 16.69
C TYR A 162 -0.98 -4.55 16.02
N ARG A 163 0.01 -5.44 15.89
CA ARG A 163 1.28 -5.10 15.23
C ARG A 163 1.10 -4.83 13.73
N ILE A 164 0.17 -5.54 13.10
CA ILE A 164 -0.16 -5.37 11.68
C ILE A 164 -0.86 -4.02 11.45
N GLU A 165 -1.91 -3.74 12.22
CA GLU A 165 -2.66 -2.48 12.15
C GLU A 165 -1.79 -1.27 12.46
N ARG A 166 -0.92 -1.39 13.46
CA ARG A 166 0.03 -0.33 13.85
C ARG A 166 0.91 0.11 12.68
N VAL A 167 1.31 -0.81 11.80
CA VAL A 167 2.08 -0.51 10.59
C VAL A 167 1.19 0.13 9.50
N ALA A 168 -0.01 -0.39 9.28
CA ALA A 168 -0.93 0.20 8.32
C ALA A 168 -1.32 1.65 8.69
N LEU A 169 -1.61 1.91 9.97
CA LEU A 169 -1.89 3.25 10.50
C LEU A 169 -0.66 4.16 10.40
N LYS A 170 0.55 3.66 10.68
CA LYS A 170 1.80 4.41 10.45
C LYS A 170 1.87 4.91 9.00
N ILE A 171 1.59 4.04 8.04
CA ILE A 171 1.68 4.36 6.62
C ILE A 171 0.64 5.43 6.25
N VAL A 172 -0.62 5.29 6.69
CA VAL A 172 -1.66 6.32 6.44
C VAL A 172 -1.24 7.68 6.99
N ARG A 173 -0.72 7.73 8.22
CA ARG A 173 -0.25 8.98 8.83
C ARG A 173 0.91 9.60 8.06
N GLY A 174 1.82 8.78 7.55
CA GLY A 174 2.89 9.23 6.66
C GLY A 174 2.36 9.80 5.34
N LEU A 175 1.41 9.10 4.70
CA LEU A 175 0.78 9.56 3.45
C LEU A 175 0.03 10.87 3.67
N PHE A 176 -0.71 10.97 4.76
CA PHE A 176 -1.40 12.19 5.16
C PHE A 176 -0.44 13.35 5.35
N TYR A 177 0.68 13.14 6.05
CA TYR A 177 1.70 14.16 6.24
C TYR A 177 2.33 14.60 4.91
N LEU A 178 2.68 13.64 4.04
CA LEU A 178 3.26 13.95 2.73
C LEU A 178 2.32 14.78 1.84
N GLU A 179 1.01 14.60 1.97
CA GLU A 179 0.02 15.37 1.20
C GLU A 179 -0.36 16.71 1.85
N ASN A 180 -0.46 16.78 3.18
CA ASN A 180 -1.06 17.93 3.88
C ASN A 180 -0.06 18.69 4.77
N GLY A 181 1.18 18.22 4.90
CA GLY A 181 2.21 18.81 5.76
C GLY A 181 1.85 18.82 7.25
N SER A 182 0.84 18.05 7.66
CA SER A 182 0.22 18.14 8.98
C SER A 182 0.25 16.81 9.72
N PHE A 183 0.31 16.89 11.05
CA PHE A 183 0.27 15.71 11.92
C PHE A 183 -1.13 15.13 11.99
N LEU A 184 -1.26 13.83 11.73
CA LEU A 184 -2.49 13.07 11.94
C LEU A 184 -2.41 12.27 13.26
N PRO A 185 -3.20 12.61 14.29
CA PRO A 185 -3.25 11.85 15.55
C PRO A 185 -3.76 10.41 15.32
N LEU A 186 -3.30 9.46 16.13
CA LEU A 186 -3.80 8.07 16.02
C LEU A 186 -5.24 7.96 16.51
N GLU A 187 -5.61 8.81 17.47
CA GLU A 187 -6.93 8.91 18.09
C GLU A 187 -8.00 9.37 17.09
N SER A 188 -7.58 9.95 15.96
CA SER A 188 -8.45 10.29 14.84
C SER A 188 -8.86 9.08 14.00
N ALA A 189 -8.22 7.91 14.16
CA ALA A 189 -8.61 6.70 13.45
C ALA A 189 -9.99 6.21 13.94
N LYS A 190 -10.93 6.01 13.01
CA LYS A 190 -12.31 5.60 13.32
C LYS A 190 -12.61 4.17 12.92
N ASP A 191 -11.94 3.69 11.88
CA ASP A 191 -12.12 2.33 11.35
C ASP A 191 -10.83 1.86 10.69
N ILE A 192 -10.51 0.59 10.89
CA ILE A 192 -9.47 -0.14 10.18
C ILE A 192 -10.01 -1.53 9.86
N ARG A 193 -9.86 -1.95 8.61
CA ARG A 193 -10.32 -3.25 8.11
C ARG A 193 -9.22 -3.91 7.32
N PHE A 194 -8.84 -5.10 7.74
CA PHE A 194 -8.00 -5.98 6.94
C PHE A 194 -8.88 -6.77 5.96
N CYS A 195 -8.56 -6.68 4.67
CA CYS A 195 -9.33 -7.26 3.58
C CYS A 195 -8.40 -8.19 2.78
N LEU A 196 -8.77 -9.47 2.64
CA LEU A 196 -7.98 -10.46 1.90
C LEU A 196 -8.22 -10.37 0.39
N GLY A 197 -9.35 -9.79 -0.02
CA GLY A 197 -9.62 -9.44 -1.41
C GLY A 197 -10.66 -8.33 -1.55
N GLU A 198 -10.97 -7.95 -2.79
CA GLU A 198 -11.93 -6.88 -3.10
C GLU A 198 -13.36 -7.15 -2.60
N ASN A 199 -13.71 -8.42 -2.38
CA ASN A 199 -15.02 -8.81 -1.86
C ASN A 199 -15.15 -8.56 -0.35
N ASP A 200 -14.04 -8.45 0.37
CA ASP A 200 -14.03 -8.14 1.82
C ASP A 200 -14.06 -6.63 2.08
N VAL A 201 -13.90 -5.83 1.02
CA VAL A 201 -13.85 -4.37 1.13
C VAL A 201 -15.26 -3.83 1.40
N PRO A 202 -15.43 -2.97 2.44
CA PRO A 202 -16.73 -2.39 2.73
C PRO A 202 -17.26 -1.57 1.54
N GLU A 203 -18.56 -1.70 1.27
CA GLU A 203 -19.22 -1.14 0.08
C GLU A 203 -18.96 0.36 -0.11
N LEU A 204 -18.91 1.12 0.99
CA LEU A 204 -18.61 2.55 0.96
C LEU A 204 -17.27 2.85 0.25
N TYR A 205 -16.21 2.09 0.52
CA TYR A 205 -14.92 2.29 -0.14
C TYR A 205 -15.01 1.93 -1.63
N ARG A 206 -15.71 0.83 -1.97
CA ARG A 206 -15.90 0.38 -3.36
C ARG A 206 -16.64 1.40 -4.21
N ILE A 207 -17.67 2.05 -3.66
CA ILE A 207 -18.44 3.10 -4.33
C ILE A 207 -17.55 4.32 -4.64
N LEU A 208 -16.62 4.67 -3.76
CA LEU A 208 -15.75 5.84 -3.90
C LEU A 208 -14.55 5.59 -4.82
N TRP A 209 -14.13 4.33 -4.98
CA TRP A 209 -12.96 3.95 -5.77
C TRP A 209 -12.92 4.44 -7.23
N PRO A 210 -14.02 4.50 -7.99
CA PRO A 210 -14.02 5.05 -9.35
C PRO A 210 -13.74 6.55 -9.40
N ALA A 211 -14.01 7.28 -8.31
CA ALA A 211 -13.85 8.73 -8.24
C ALA A 211 -12.43 9.17 -7.84
N VAL A 212 -11.55 8.22 -7.48
CA VAL A 212 -10.20 8.51 -6.97
C VAL A 212 -9.11 7.79 -7.75
N GLU A 213 -8.02 8.50 -8.00
CA GLU A 213 -6.86 7.96 -8.69
C GLU A 213 -6.09 6.95 -7.83
N LEU A 214 -5.56 5.91 -8.48
CA LEU A 214 -4.61 5.00 -7.87
C LEU A 214 -3.24 5.69 -7.76
N ARG A 215 -2.68 5.73 -6.55
CA ARG A 215 -1.39 6.35 -6.25
C ARG A 215 -0.40 5.30 -5.74
N GLY A 216 0.89 5.63 -5.74
CA GLY A 216 1.96 4.80 -5.20
C GLY A 216 3.17 4.71 -6.14
N PRO A 217 4.40 4.59 -5.62
CA PRO A 217 5.62 4.63 -6.44
C PRO A 217 5.80 3.36 -7.28
N TYR A 218 5.20 2.25 -6.86
CA TYR A 218 5.24 0.99 -7.59
C TYR A 218 4.02 0.13 -7.24
N PRO A 219 2.91 0.24 -8.01
CA PRO A 219 1.61 -0.33 -7.64
C PRO A 219 1.61 -1.83 -7.34
N LYS A 220 2.54 -2.59 -7.94
CA LYS A 220 2.69 -4.03 -7.68
C LYS A 220 3.23 -4.37 -6.29
N VAL A 221 3.86 -3.43 -5.59
CA VAL A 221 4.30 -3.58 -4.20
C VAL A 221 3.40 -2.81 -3.27
N PHE A 222 3.10 -1.57 -3.63
CA PHE A 222 2.24 -0.71 -2.83
C PHE A 222 1.51 0.27 -3.74
N SER A 223 0.20 0.29 -3.60
CA SER A 223 -0.65 1.34 -4.12
C SER A 223 -1.68 1.74 -3.09
N TYR A 224 -2.24 2.92 -3.25
CA TYR A 224 -3.34 3.36 -2.42
C TYR A 224 -4.32 4.25 -3.18
N LYS A 225 -5.55 4.26 -2.69
CA LYS A 225 -6.57 5.25 -3.04
C LYS A 225 -6.83 6.10 -1.82
N TYR A 226 -7.03 7.40 -2.04
CA TYR A 226 -7.30 8.35 -0.97
C TYR A 226 -8.50 9.21 -1.35
N PHE A 227 -9.50 9.20 -0.49
CA PHE A 227 -10.69 10.02 -0.59
C PHE A 227 -10.75 10.99 0.58
N ASN A 228 -11.07 12.25 0.26
CA ASN A 228 -11.29 13.32 1.22
C ASN A 228 -12.62 13.95 0.85
N THR A 229 -13.60 13.83 1.74
CA THR A 229 -14.97 14.34 1.55
C THR A 229 -14.98 15.82 1.20
N ARG A 230 -14.27 16.66 1.95
CA ARG A 230 -14.19 18.10 1.71
C ARG A 230 -13.64 18.45 0.32
N LYS A 231 -12.67 17.68 -0.19
CA LYS A 231 -12.11 17.88 -1.54
C LYS A 231 -13.10 17.46 -2.65
N HIS A 232 -13.98 16.49 -2.40
CA HIS A 232 -14.83 15.89 -3.43
C HIS A 232 -16.28 16.40 -3.44
N PHE A 233 -16.85 16.71 -2.28
CA PHE A 233 -18.22 17.24 -2.14
C PHE A 233 -18.25 18.75 -1.86
N GLY A 234 -17.11 19.37 -1.57
CA GLY A 234 -17.10 20.77 -1.13
C GLY A 234 -17.59 20.94 0.32
N ARG A 235 -17.36 22.14 0.86
CA ARG A 235 -17.49 22.42 2.31
C ARG A 235 -18.94 22.44 2.81
N ASP A 236 -19.87 22.84 1.95
CA ASP A 236 -21.24 23.15 2.36
C ASP A 236 -22.23 22.04 2.02
N GLU A 237 -21.83 21.00 1.30
CA GLU A 237 -22.73 19.91 0.88
C GLU A 237 -22.93 18.86 1.98
N CYS A 238 -21.87 18.50 2.71
CA CYS A 238 -21.87 17.46 3.74
C CYS A 238 -20.98 17.85 4.94
N PRO A 239 -21.34 18.88 5.72
CA PRO A 239 -20.51 19.42 6.80
C PRO A 239 -20.22 18.39 7.92
N GLU A 240 -21.10 17.39 8.12
CA GLU A 240 -20.87 16.32 9.09
C GLU A 240 -19.70 15.41 8.69
N LEU A 241 -19.32 15.44 7.42
CA LEU A 241 -18.26 14.61 6.87
C LEU A 241 -16.99 15.41 6.56
N ASP A 242 -16.93 16.72 6.82
CA ASP A 242 -15.85 17.62 6.37
C ASP A 242 -14.43 17.22 6.82
N GLY A 243 -14.32 16.42 7.88
CA GLY A 243 -13.06 15.87 8.39
C GLY A 243 -12.78 14.43 7.98
N LEU A 244 -13.57 13.81 7.12
CA LEU A 244 -13.44 12.38 6.81
C LEU A 244 -12.35 12.12 5.76
N HIS A 245 -11.38 11.30 6.13
CA HIS A 245 -10.28 10.84 5.29
C HIS A 245 -10.32 9.33 5.17
N MET A 246 -10.48 8.80 3.95
CA MET A 246 -10.57 7.36 3.70
C MET A 246 -9.41 6.90 2.83
N TYR A 247 -8.77 5.82 3.24
CA TYR A 247 -7.63 5.21 2.55
C TYR A 247 -7.93 3.74 2.27
N SER A 248 -7.67 3.33 1.03
CA SER A 248 -7.56 1.91 0.68
C SER A 248 -6.12 1.63 0.29
N LEU A 249 -5.39 0.88 1.10
CA LEU A 249 -3.98 0.53 0.91
C LEU A 249 -3.91 -0.89 0.35
N LEU A 250 -3.28 -1.08 -0.80
CA LEU A 250 -3.04 -2.40 -1.39
C LEU A 250 -1.54 -2.73 -1.32
N PHE A 251 -1.21 -3.83 -0.66
CA PHE A 251 0.15 -4.34 -0.53
C PHE A 251 0.33 -5.61 -1.37
N TRP A 252 1.42 -5.62 -2.14
CA TRP A 252 1.87 -6.74 -2.95
C TRP A 252 0.79 -7.36 -3.85
N GLU A 253 -0.17 -6.56 -4.30
CA GLU A 253 -1.33 -7.00 -5.11
C GLU A 253 -2.19 -8.08 -4.44
N ALA A 254 -2.07 -8.30 -3.13
CA ALA A 254 -2.69 -9.44 -2.44
C ALA A 254 -3.49 -9.04 -1.21
N VAL A 255 -2.98 -8.12 -0.39
CA VAL A 255 -3.60 -7.80 0.91
C VAL A 255 -3.95 -6.32 0.98
N MET A 256 -5.13 -6.02 1.49
CA MET A 256 -5.66 -4.67 1.50
C MET A 256 -6.04 -4.21 2.91
N PHE A 257 -5.86 -2.92 3.18
CA PHE A 257 -6.39 -2.26 4.37
C PHE A 257 -7.30 -1.12 3.95
N CYS A 258 -8.49 -1.07 4.53
CA CYS A 258 -9.40 0.07 4.42
C CYS A 258 -9.39 0.80 5.75
N ILE A 259 -9.03 2.09 5.75
CA ILE A 259 -8.78 2.87 6.95
C ILE A 259 -9.48 4.22 6.83
N THR A 260 -10.19 4.60 7.89
CA THR A 260 -10.86 5.90 7.97
C THR A 260 -10.35 6.69 9.16
N PHE A 261 -10.06 7.97 8.92
CA PHE A 261 -9.74 8.97 9.93
C PHE A 261 -10.76 10.10 9.90
N GLU A 262 -11.02 10.68 11.06
CA GLU A 262 -11.73 11.95 11.20
C GLU A 262 -10.74 13.00 11.73
N TYR A 263 -10.43 13.98 10.90
CA TYR A 263 -9.48 15.03 11.21
C TYR A 263 -9.95 16.37 10.64
N VAL A 264 -10.14 17.32 11.52
CA VAL A 264 -10.37 18.73 11.18
C VAL A 264 -9.17 19.50 11.72
N PRO A 265 -8.40 20.21 10.87
CA PRO A 265 -7.23 20.97 11.30
C PRO A 265 -7.56 22.10 12.27
#